data_AF-A0AAC8QEY5-F1
#
_entry.id   AF-A0AAC8QEY5-F1
#
_cell.length_a   1.000
_cell.length_b   1.000
_cell.length_c   1.000
_cell.angle_alpha   90.00
_cell.angle_beta   90.00
_cell.angle_gamma   90.00
#
_symmetry.space_group_name_H-M   'P 1'
#
loop_
_entity.id
_entity.type
_entity.pdbx_description
1 polymer ?
#
loop_
_entity_poly.entity_id
_entity_poly.type
_entity_poly.pdbx_seq_one_letter_code
_entity_poly.pdbx_strand_id
1 'polypeptide(L)'
;MAACQDNEELLTLFAAGALEPEEEARVRAHLDTCATCRAEAEANQEVLGLAALPPPSVKEQAMVAALPRTTVGAWRRAQVQQAARMRTAGALMAAAAVVLLVLGPVLQRRVATPPTPTPPVEAPANTPEEDAVALEQWALADPLADALDLSEADLEEPESDELLDSELDDFFSDTNPGESL
;
A
#
# COMPACT_ATOMS: atom_id res chain seq x y z
N MET A 1 42.84 3.07 6.62
CA MET A 1 41.77 3.85 7.28
C MET A 1 40.71 4.26 6.27
N ALA A 2 40.99 5.12 5.26
CA ALA A 2 39.98 5.45 4.23
C ALA A 2 39.41 4.21 3.51
N ALA A 3 40.28 3.29 3.08
CA ALA A 3 39.86 2.03 2.46
C ALA A 3 39.05 1.07 3.37
N CYS A 4 39.01 1.28 4.69
CA CYS A 4 38.15 0.49 5.57
C CYS A 4 36.74 1.09 5.63
N GLN A 5 36.64 2.42 5.57
CA GLN A 5 35.36 3.13 5.59
C GLN A 5 34.55 2.86 4.32
N ASP A 6 35.21 2.76 3.16
CA ASP A 6 34.55 2.40 1.90
C ASP A 6 34.01 0.96 1.88
N ASN A 7 34.47 0.09 2.79
CA ASN A 7 34.02 -1.30 2.85
C ASN A 7 32.89 -1.52 3.86
N GLU A 8 32.62 -0.61 4.79
CA GLU A 8 31.65 -0.80 5.88
C GLU A 8 30.25 -1.18 5.37
N GLU A 9 29.76 -0.47 4.34
CA GLU A 9 28.48 -0.79 3.68
C GLU A 9 28.52 -2.16 2.99
N LEU A 10 29.65 -2.48 2.35
CA LEU A 10 29.83 -3.75 1.64
C LEU A 10 29.99 -4.94 2.60
N LEU A 11 30.44 -4.76 3.83
CA LEU A 11 30.59 -5.84 4.81
C LEU A 11 29.24 -6.42 5.23
N THR A 12 28.22 -5.59 5.39
CA THR A 12 26.86 -6.05 5.71
C THR A 12 26.26 -6.82 4.54
N LEU A 13 26.43 -6.32 3.31
CA LEU A 13 25.99 -7.02 2.09
C LEU A 13 26.76 -8.32 1.86
N PHE A 14 28.06 -8.34 2.16
CA PHE A 14 28.90 -9.53 2.11
C PHE A 14 28.40 -10.59 3.10
N ALA A 15 28.11 -10.18 4.34
CA ALA A 15 27.56 -11.07 5.36
C ALA A 15 26.17 -11.62 4.99
N ALA A 16 25.36 -10.82 4.29
CA ALA A 16 24.06 -11.25 3.75
C ALA A 16 24.16 -12.13 2.49
N GLY A 17 25.35 -12.31 1.91
CA GLY A 17 25.54 -13.01 0.63
C GLY A 17 24.89 -12.29 -0.56
N ALA A 18 24.76 -10.96 -0.46
CA ALA A 18 24.00 -10.11 -1.40
C ALA A 18 24.88 -9.26 -2.34
N LEU A 19 26.20 -9.47 -2.32
CA LEU A 19 27.13 -8.77 -3.22
C LEU A 19 27.18 -9.40 -4.62
N GLU A 20 27.46 -8.57 -5.61
CA GLU A 20 27.82 -9.05 -6.94
C GLU A 20 29.19 -9.77 -6.90
N PRO A 21 29.45 -10.72 -7.82
CA PRO A 21 30.70 -11.51 -7.80
C PRO A 21 31.98 -10.67 -7.81
N GLU A 22 31.97 -9.52 -8.49
CA GLU A 22 33.11 -8.60 -8.56
C GLU A 22 33.34 -7.84 -7.25
N GLU A 23 32.27 -7.43 -6.57
CA GLU A 23 32.32 -6.79 -5.25
C GLU A 23 32.76 -7.78 -4.18
N GLU A 24 32.22 -8.99 -4.21
CA GLU A 24 32.58 -10.05 -3.27
C GLU A 24 34.07 -10.40 -3.36
N ALA A 25 34.63 -10.43 -4.57
CA ALA A 25 36.07 -10.64 -4.77
C ALA A 25 36.91 -9.50 -4.18
N ARG A 26 36.48 -8.24 -4.34
CA ARG A 26 37.16 -7.07 -3.76
C ARG A 26 37.12 -7.09 -2.24
N VAL A 27 35.96 -7.38 -1.65
CA VAL A 27 35.80 -7.49 -0.19
C VAL A 27 36.64 -8.63 0.36
N ARG A 28 36.61 -9.83 -0.25
CA ARG A 28 37.46 -10.96 0.17
C ARG A 28 38.95 -10.60 0.20
N ALA A 29 39.45 -9.93 -0.85
CA ALA A 29 40.84 -9.48 -0.88
C ALA A 29 41.17 -8.49 0.25
N HIS A 30 40.21 -7.64 0.66
CA HIS A 30 40.38 -6.76 1.81
C HIS A 30 40.43 -7.56 3.13
N LEU A 31 39.49 -8.50 3.32
CA LEU A 31 39.39 -9.35 4.51
C LEU A 31 40.64 -10.21 4.76
N ASP A 32 41.37 -10.58 3.69
CA ASP A 32 42.64 -11.28 3.79
C ASP A 32 43.73 -10.44 4.50
N THR A 33 43.65 -9.11 4.39
CA THR A 33 44.67 -8.17 4.88
C THR A 33 44.26 -7.34 6.10
N CYS A 34 42.96 -7.24 6.40
CA CYS A 34 42.43 -6.40 7.48
C CYS A 34 41.70 -7.23 8.55
N ALA A 35 42.28 -7.30 9.75
CA ALA A 35 41.71 -8.05 10.87
C ALA A 35 40.44 -7.41 11.44
N THR A 36 40.34 -6.08 11.44
CA THR A 36 39.16 -5.35 11.94
C THR A 36 37.92 -5.65 11.10
N CYS A 37 38.02 -5.47 9.78
CA CYS A 37 36.91 -5.76 8.87
C CYS A 37 36.53 -7.25 8.85
N ARG A 38 37.49 -8.14 9.18
CA ARG A 38 37.19 -9.57 9.36
C ARG A 38 36.31 -9.81 10.59
N ALA A 39 36.65 -9.22 11.72
CA ALA A 39 35.84 -9.32 12.93
C ALA A 39 34.44 -8.72 12.74
N GLU A 40 34.33 -7.60 12.01
CA GLU A 40 33.04 -6.99 11.66
C GLU A 40 32.21 -7.89 10.73
N ALA A 41 32.81 -8.48 9.70
CA ALA A 41 32.13 -9.41 8.81
C ALA A 41 31.62 -10.65 9.56
N GLU A 42 32.43 -11.20 10.48
CA GLU A 42 32.05 -12.33 11.33
C GLU A 42 30.88 -11.97 12.26
N ALA A 43 30.92 -10.80 12.91
CA ALA A 43 29.83 -10.32 13.75
C ALA A 43 28.52 -10.11 12.96
N ASN A 44 28.61 -9.52 11.77
CA ASN A 44 27.46 -9.36 10.89
C ASN A 44 26.89 -10.71 10.43
N GLN A 45 27.75 -11.68 10.11
CA GLN A 45 27.31 -13.04 9.75
C GLN A 45 26.61 -13.75 10.91
N GLU A 46 27.09 -13.57 12.14
CA GLU A 46 26.45 -14.12 13.34
C GLU A 46 25.05 -13.55 13.51
N VAL A 47 24.91 -12.22 13.50
CA VAL A 47 23.61 -11.55 13.67
C VAL A 47 22.63 -11.91 12.55
N LEU A 48 23.08 -11.86 11.29
CA LEU A 48 22.23 -12.23 10.15
C LEU A 48 21.88 -13.72 10.16
N GLY A 49 22.76 -14.57 10.67
CA GLY A 49 22.51 -16.00 10.89
C GLY A 49 21.35 -16.26 11.84
N LEU A 50 21.11 -15.37 12.83
CA LEU A 50 19.95 -15.47 13.74
C LEU A 50 18.63 -15.15 13.03
N ALA A 51 18.66 -14.29 12.00
CA ALA A 51 17.50 -13.93 11.18
C ALA A 51 17.34 -14.81 9.94
N ALA A 52 18.27 -15.74 9.69
CA ALA A 52 18.26 -16.58 8.51
C ALA A 52 17.05 -17.52 8.54
N LEU A 53 16.11 -17.27 7.63
CA LEU A 53 15.00 -18.18 7.40
C LEU A 53 15.50 -19.47 6.73
N PRO A 54 14.96 -20.64 7.10
CA PRO A 54 15.25 -21.86 6.37
C PRO A 54 14.83 -21.70 4.90
N PRO A 55 15.50 -22.40 3.96
CA PRO A 55 15.10 -22.37 2.57
C PRO A 55 13.63 -22.80 2.43
N PRO A 56 12.86 -22.14 1.55
CA PRO A 56 11.43 -22.40 1.45
C PRO A 56 11.17 -23.86 1.07
N SER A 57 10.20 -24.48 1.73
CA SER A 57 9.79 -25.85 1.44
C SER A 57 9.24 -26.00 0.02
N VAL A 58 9.26 -27.22 -0.52
CA VAL A 58 8.68 -27.53 -1.85
C VAL A 58 7.21 -27.10 -1.93
N LYS A 59 6.48 -27.21 -0.82
CA LYS A 59 5.09 -26.78 -0.73
C LYS A 59 4.94 -25.26 -0.85
N GLU A 60 5.75 -24.48 -0.13
CA GLU A 60 5.73 -23.01 -0.20
C GLU A 60 6.12 -22.53 -1.60
N GLN A 61 7.16 -23.12 -2.19
CA GLN A 61 7.54 -22.82 -3.58
C GLN A 61 6.40 -23.08 -4.55
N ALA A 62 5.68 -24.20 -4.40
CA ALA A 62 4.52 -24.52 -5.23
C ALA A 62 3.35 -23.53 -5.03
N MET A 63 3.12 -23.07 -3.79
CA MET A 63 2.10 -22.05 -3.51
C MET A 63 2.47 -20.71 -4.15
N VAL A 64 3.72 -20.27 -4.00
CA VAL A 64 4.21 -19.01 -4.59
C VAL A 64 4.13 -19.07 -6.12
N ALA A 65 4.53 -20.18 -6.73
CA ALA A 65 4.41 -20.40 -8.17
C ALA A 65 2.95 -20.44 -8.68
N ALA A 66 1.99 -20.77 -7.81
CA ALA A 66 0.57 -20.79 -8.15
C ALA A 66 -0.11 -19.41 -8.07
N LEU A 67 0.45 -18.44 -7.32
CA LEU A 67 -0.13 -17.11 -7.11
C LEU A 67 -0.50 -16.39 -8.43
N PRO A 68 0.36 -16.33 -9.47
CA PRO A 68 0.01 -15.61 -10.70
C PRO A 68 -1.23 -16.20 -11.38
N ARG A 69 -1.42 -17.52 -11.31
CA ARG A 69 -2.56 -18.18 -11.94
C ARG A 69 -3.87 -17.87 -11.23
N THR A 70 -3.84 -17.82 -9.89
CA THR A 70 -5.02 -17.54 -9.08
C THR A 70 -5.40 -16.08 -9.14
N THR A 71 -4.43 -15.16 -9.02
CA THR A 71 -4.66 -13.71 -9.05
C THR A 71 -5.10 -13.23 -10.44
N VAL A 72 -4.38 -13.59 -11.50
CA VAL A 72 -4.75 -13.21 -12.88
C VAL A 72 -6.09 -13.83 -13.27
N GLY A 73 -6.35 -15.06 -12.84
CA GLY A 73 -7.63 -15.72 -13.08
C GLY A 73 -8.81 -14.99 -12.42
N ALA A 74 -8.65 -14.57 -11.16
CA ALA A 74 -9.68 -13.81 -10.44
C ALA A 74 -9.90 -12.43 -11.07
N TRP A 75 -8.81 -11.70 -11.37
CA TRP A 75 -8.87 -10.39 -12.01
C TRP A 75 -9.55 -10.45 -13.38
N ARG A 76 -9.19 -11.43 -14.23
CA ARG A 76 -9.82 -11.61 -15.54
C ARG A 76 -11.31 -11.93 -15.43
N ARG A 77 -11.72 -12.75 -14.45
CA ARG A 77 -13.16 -13.02 -14.20
C ARG A 77 -13.91 -11.77 -13.79
N ALA A 78 -13.35 -10.95 -12.90
CA ALA A 78 -13.95 -9.68 -12.49
C ALA A 78 -14.11 -8.74 -13.70
N GLN A 79 -13.08 -8.63 -14.54
CA GLN A 79 -13.11 -7.80 -15.73
C GLN A 79 -14.20 -8.25 -16.73
N VAL A 80 -14.34 -9.56 -16.96
CA VAL A 80 -15.40 -10.10 -17.84
C VAL A 80 -16.79 -9.85 -17.25
N GLN A 81 -16.96 -10.02 -15.94
CA GLN A 81 -18.24 -9.73 -15.27
C GLN A 81 -18.62 -8.25 -15.35
N GLN A 82 -17.66 -7.35 -15.16
CA GLN A 82 -17.89 -5.91 -15.26
C GLN A 82 -18.29 -5.52 -16.69
N ALA A 83 -17.58 -6.05 -17.71
CA ALA A 83 -17.95 -5.84 -19.10
C ALA A 83 -19.37 -6.35 -19.41
N ALA A 84 -19.75 -7.51 -18.87
CA ALA A 84 -21.11 -8.04 -19.02
C ALA A 84 -22.15 -7.14 -18.35
N ARG A 85 -21.90 -6.67 -17.12
CA ARG A 85 -22.78 -5.73 -16.39
C ARG A 85 -22.99 -4.43 -17.14
N MET A 86 -21.93 -3.85 -17.71
CA MET A 86 -22.01 -2.63 -18.51
C MET A 86 -22.87 -2.82 -19.77
N ARG A 87 -22.76 -3.98 -20.43
CA ARG A 87 -23.61 -4.32 -21.58
C ARG A 87 -25.08 -4.48 -21.19
N THR A 88 -25.37 -5.16 -20.08
CA THR A 88 -26.75 -5.32 -19.61
C THR A 88 -27.35 -3.99 -19.18
N ALA A 89 -26.59 -3.15 -18.48
CA ALA A 89 -27.03 -1.81 -18.10
C ALA A 89 -27.31 -0.94 -19.34
N GLY A 90 -26.41 -0.96 -20.33
CA GLY A 90 -26.61 -0.27 -21.61
C GLY A 90 -27.86 -0.75 -22.36
N ALA A 91 -28.12 -2.05 -22.38
CA ALA A 91 -29.32 -2.61 -23.01
C ALA A 91 -30.62 -2.19 -22.30
N LEU A 92 -30.62 -2.17 -20.96
CA LEU A 92 -31.77 -1.71 -20.18
C LEU A 92 -32.04 -0.21 -20.40
N MET A 93 -30.99 0.62 -20.43
CA MET A 93 -31.11 2.05 -20.72
C MET A 93 -31.66 2.30 -22.13
N ALA A 94 -31.17 1.54 -23.13
CA ALA A 94 -31.69 1.63 -24.49
C ALA A 94 -33.18 1.22 -24.56
N ALA A 95 -33.56 0.13 -23.89
CA ALA A 95 -34.96 -0.30 -23.82
C ALA A 95 -35.85 0.76 -23.14
N ALA A 96 -35.40 1.34 -22.02
CA ALA A 96 -36.11 2.41 -21.33
C ALA A 96 -36.28 3.65 -22.23
N ALA A 97 -35.25 4.04 -22.99
CA ALA A 97 -35.33 5.14 -23.94
C ALA A 97 -36.35 4.88 -25.05
N VAL A 98 -36.41 3.66 -25.60
CA VAL A 98 -37.42 3.27 -26.60
C VAL A 98 -38.83 3.33 -26.01
N VAL A 99 -39.04 2.82 -24.80
CA VAL A 99 -40.34 2.89 -24.10
C VAL A 99 -40.77 4.35 -23.90
N LEU A 100 -39.86 5.22 -23.46
CA LEU A 100 -40.12 6.66 -23.31
C LEU A 100 -40.46 7.32 -24.65
N LEU A 101 -39.80 6.95 -25.75
CA LEU A 101 -40.05 7.51 -27.08
C LEU A 101 -41.42 7.07 -27.62
N VAL A 102 -41.84 5.83 -27.36
CA VAL A 102 -43.15 5.30 -27.80
C VAL A 102 -44.31 5.78 -26.92
N LEU A 103 -44.15 5.81 -25.59
CA LEU A 103 -45.22 6.22 -24.66
C LEU A 103 -45.26 7.73 -24.38
N GLY A 104 -44.15 8.43 -24.56
CA GLY A 104 -44.03 9.87 -24.33
C GLY A 104 -45.10 10.71 -25.03
N PRO A 105 -45.36 10.51 -26.34
CA PRO A 105 -46.39 11.26 -27.06
C PRO A 105 -47.82 11.02 -26.52
N VAL A 106 -48.09 9.81 -26.01
CA VAL A 106 -49.39 9.44 -25.44
C VAL A 106 -49.62 10.10 -24.09
N LEU A 107 -48.58 10.18 -23.26
CA LEU A 107 -48.59 10.87 -21.96
C LEU A 107 -48.67 12.39 -22.14
N GLN A 108 -47.95 12.97 -23.09
CA GLN A 108 -48.02 14.40 -23.41
C GLN A 108 -49.42 14.85 -23.85
N ARG A 109 -50.18 14.01 -24.56
CA ARG A 109 -51.57 14.31 -24.93
C ARG A 109 -52.53 14.32 -23.75
N ARG A 110 -52.22 13.64 -22.65
CA ARG A 110 -53.07 13.63 -21.43
C ARG A 110 -52.79 14.80 -20.49
N VAL A 111 -51.65 15.47 -20.65
CA VAL A 111 -51.18 16.56 -19.78
C VAL A 111 -51.23 17.92 -20.49
N ALA A 112 -52.03 18.05 -21.56
CA ALA A 112 -52.24 19.34 -22.23
C ALA A 112 -53.10 20.29 -21.38
N THR A 113 -52.55 20.73 -20.25
CA THR A 113 -52.88 21.99 -19.57
C THR A 113 -51.92 23.04 -20.14
N PRO A 114 -52.39 24.22 -20.58
CA PRO A 114 -51.51 25.24 -21.15
C PRO A 114 -50.42 25.65 -20.15
N PRO A 115 -49.14 25.63 -20.54
CA PRO A 115 -48.06 26.04 -19.65
C PRO A 115 -48.07 27.56 -19.48
N THR A 116 -48.17 28.01 -18.23
CA THR A 116 -47.81 29.36 -17.80
C THR A 116 -46.31 29.55 -18.02
N PRO A 117 -45.85 30.61 -18.71
CA PRO A 117 -44.43 30.85 -18.92
C PRO A 117 -43.72 31.08 -17.58
N THR A 118 -42.79 30.18 -17.26
CA THR A 118 -41.85 30.30 -16.15
C THR A 118 -40.60 31.03 -16.67
N PRO A 119 -40.05 32.02 -15.94
CA PRO A 119 -38.83 32.71 -16.35
C PRO A 119 -37.63 31.75 -16.39
N PRO A 120 -36.53 32.11 -17.09
CA PRO A 120 -35.37 31.25 -17.26
C PRO A 120 -34.73 31.00 -15.89
N VAL A 121 -34.66 29.74 -15.47
CA VAL A 121 -33.77 29.33 -14.40
C VAL A 121 -32.38 29.22 -15.02
N GLU A 122 -31.55 30.18 -14.64
CA GLU A 122 -30.12 30.23 -14.87
C GLU A 122 -29.48 28.95 -14.32
N ALA A 123 -28.83 28.19 -15.21
CA ALA A 123 -28.06 27.02 -14.83
C ALA A 123 -26.89 27.49 -13.95
N PRO A 124 -26.64 26.86 -12.79
CA PRO A 124 -25.43 27.15 -12.04
C PRO A 124 -24.24 26.77 -12.93
N ALA A 125 -23.47 27.77 -13.31
CA ALA A 125 -22.13 27.57 -13.80
C ALA A 125 -21.33 27.13 -12.58
N ASN A 126 -21.12 25.82 -12.42
CA ASN A 126 -20.23 25.30 -11.38
C ASN A 126 -18.87 25.96 -11.59
N THR A 127 -18.40 26.66 -10.57
CA THR A 127 -17.13 27.37 -10.60
C THR A 127 -16.01 26.36 -10.33
N PRO A 128 -14.79 26.58 -10.85
CA PRO A 128 -13.64 25.71 -10.57
C PRO A 128 -13.31 25.58 -9.07
N GLU A 129 -13.87 26.43 -8.21
CA GLU A 129 -13.80 26.31 -6.76
C GLU A 129 -14.63 25.13 -6.22
N GLU A 130 -15.79 24.83 -6.80
CA GLU A 130 -16.59 23.66 -6.40
C GLU A 130 -15.90 22.35 -6.79
N ASP A 131 -15.21 22.32 -7.93
CA ASP A 131 -14.43 21.16 -8.35
C ASP A 131 -13.23 20.92 -7.43
N ALA A 132 -12.58 21.99 -6.93
CA ALA A 132 -11.48 21.89 -5.97
C ALA A 132 -11.95 21.35 -4.62
N VAL A 133 -13.08 21.85 -4.11
CA VAL A 133 -13.68 21.37 -2.85
C VAL A 133 -14.15 19.92 -2.98
N ALA A 134 -14.72 19.52 -4.12
CA ALA A 134 -15.09 18.14 -4.39
C ALA A 134 -13.87 17.21 -4.45
N LEU A 135 -12.74 17.70 -4.97
CA LEU A 135 -11.48 16.95 -5.00
C LEU A 135 -10.86 16.80 -3.62
N GLU A 136 -10.85 17.87 -2.80
CA GLU A 136 -10.38 17.82 -1.41
C GLU A 136 -11.25 16.88 -0.57
N GLN A 137 -12.58 16.91 -0.77
CA GLN A 137 -13.50 16.00 -0.10
C GLN A 137 -13.29 14.53 -0.50
N TRP A 138 -12.90 14.26 -1.74
CA TRP A 138 -12.48 12.93 -2.19
C TRP A 138 -11.13 12.51 -1.63
N ALA A 139 -10.19 13.45 -1.47
CA ALA A 139 -8.85 13.17 -0.93
C ALA A 139 -8.88 12.90 0.58
N LEU A 140 -9.85 13.49 1.30
CA LEU A 140 -10.07 13.28 2.73
C LEU A 140 -10.93 12.06 3.04
N ALA A 141 -11.73 11.59 2.09
CA ALA A 141 -12.48 10.34 2.26
C ALA A 141 -11.51 9.15 2.14
N ASP A 142 -11.14 8.55 3.26
CA ASP A 142 -10.43 7.27 3.27
C ASP A 142 -11.44 6.12 3.11
N PRO A 143 -11.54 5.51 1.91
CA PRO A 143 -12.49 4.42 1.67
C PRO A 143 -12.19 3.18 2.52
N LEU A 144 -10.98 3.07 3.09
CA LEU A 144 -10.58 1.94 3.92
C LEU A 144 -11.11 2.09 5.36
N ALA A 145 -11.10 3.30 5.92
CA ALA A 145 -11.70 3.60 7.22
C ALA A 145 -13.22 3.32 7.22
N ASP A 146 -13.92 3.79 6.19
CA ASP A 146 -15.37 3.54 6.00
C ASP A 146 -15.69 2.04 5.83
N ALA A 147 -14.82 1.28 5.15
CA ALA A 147 -15.02 -0.15 4.95
C ALA A 147 -14.74 -0.99 6.21
N LEU A 148 -13.95 -0.45 7.14
CA LEU A 148 -13.57 -1.09 8.40
C LEU A 148 -14.42 -0.63 9.59
N ASP A 149 -15.41 0.26 9.37
CA ASP A 149 -16.28 0.86 10.40
C ASP A 149 -15.47 1.48 11.55
N LEU A 150 -14.30 2.04 11.22
CA LEU A 150 -13.42 2.69 12.19
C LEU A 150 -13.89 4.12 12.37
N SER A 151 -14.36 4.46 13.56
CA SER A 151 -14.67 5.85 13.90
C SER A 151 -13.37 6.63 14.12
N GLU A 152 -13.39 7.97 13.98
CA GLU A 152 -12.21 8.81 14.32
C GLU A 152 -11.69 8.53 15.74
N ALA A 153 -12.56 8.07 16.65
CA ALA A 153 -12.22 7.67 18.02
C ALA A 153 -11.47 6.32 18.12
N ASP A 154 -11.52 5.46 17.10
CA ASP A 154 -10.74 4.23 17.04
C ASP A 154 -9.33 4.47 16.45
N LEU A 155 -9.12 5.62 15.80
CA LEU A 155 -7.85 6.07 15.23
C LEU A 155 -7.14 7.12 16.10
N GLU A 156 -7.70 7.48 17.25
CA GLU A 156 -6.94 8.16 18.30
C GLU A 156 -5.83 7.19 18.74
N GLU A 157 -4.65 7.34 18.12
CA GLU A 157 -3.41 6.79 18.63
C GLU A 157 -3.39 7.09 20.12
N PRO A 158 -3.32 6.08 21.01
CA PRO A 158 -3.15 6.38 22.42
C PRO A 158 -1.92 7.27 22.51
N GLU A 159 -2.07 8.45 23.13
CA GLU A 159 -0.99 9.38 23.45
C GLU A 159 0.08 8.62 24.27
N SER A 160 0.94 7.86 23.59
CA SER A 160 1.94 6.98 24.20
C SER A 160 3.32 7.62 24.25
N ASP A 161 3.42 8.88 23.79
CA ASP A 161 4.69 9.61 23.76
C ASP A 161 5.21 9.99 25.16
N GLU A 162 4.38 10.00 26.21
CA GLU A 162 4.86 10.34 27.57
C GLU A 162 5.20 9.11 28.45
N LEU A 163 4.86 7.88 28.05
CA LEU A 163 5.13 6.67 28.85
C LEU A 163 6.43 5.97 28.44
N LEU A 164 6.76 5.98 27.15
CA LEU A 164 7.94 5.27 26.62
C LEU A 164 9.28 5.90 27.02
N ASP A 165 9.34 7.22 27.20
CA ASP A 165 10.58 7.88 27.63
C ASP A 165 10.93 7.56 29.10
N SER A 166 9.92 7.27 29.96
CA SER A 166 10.16 6.99 31.38
C SER A 166 10.61 5.55 31.68
N GLU A 167 10.14 4.55 30.91
CA GLU A 167 10.53 3.15 31.12
C GLU A 167 11.92 2.82 30.52
N LEU A 168 12.35 3.55 29.48
CA LEU A 168 13.67 3.36 28.89
C LEU A 168 14.80 3.87 29.79
N ASP A 169 14.62 5.02 30.47
CA ASP A 169 15.64 5.56 31.38
C ASP A 169 15.86 4.70 32.64
N ASP A 170 14.80 4.06 33.17
CA ASP A 170 14.92 3.17 34.33
C ASP A 170 15.61 1.84 33.95
N PHE A 171 15.40 1.33 32.74
CA PHE A 171 16.04 0.11 32.27
C PHE A 171 17.55 0.29 32.02
N PHE A 172 17.99 1.47 31.55
CA PHE A 172 19.41 1.74 31.31
C PHE A 172 20.18 2.17 32.57
N SER A 173 19.50 2.61 33.63
CA SER A 173 20.15 3.04 34.87
C SER A 173 20.55 1.89 35.81
N ASP A 174 19.91 0.72 35.69
CA ASP A 174 20.11 -0.40 36.64
C ASP A 174 21.15 -1.44 36.17
N THR A 175 21.72 -1.27 34.97
CA THR A 175 22.77 -2.19 34.49
C THR A 175 24.16 -1.59 34.72
N ASN A 176 24.62 -1.60 35.97
CA ASN A 176 26.03 -1.43 36.32
C ASN A 176 26.71 -2.81 36.39
N PRO A 177 27.41 -3.28 35.34
CA PRO A 177 28.17 -4.52 35.40
C PRO A 177 29.52 -4.25 36.06
N GLY A 178 29.51 -3.96 37.35
CA GLY A 178 30.68 -3.56 38.09
C GLY A 178 30.59 -3.89 39.58
N GLU A 179 30.56 -5.19 39.91
CA GLU A 179 31.14 -5.80 41.12
C GLU A 179 30.48 -7.16 41.37
N SER A 180 31.18 -8.26 41.08
CA SER A 180 31.43 -9.32 42.08
C SER A 180 32.17 -10.53 41.48
N LEU A 181 33.34 -10.79 42.10
CA LEU A 181 34.10 -12.04 42.24
C LEU A 181 34.96 -12.54 41.06
#